data_AF-A0A7X7KIR0-F1
#
_entry.id   AF-A0A7X7KIR0-F1
#
_cell.length_a   1.000
_cell.length_b   1.000
_cell.length_c   1.000
_cell.angle_alpha   90.00
_cell.angle_beta   90.00
_cell.angle_gamma   90.00
#
_symmetry.space_group_name_H-M   'P 1'
#
loop_
_entity.id
_entity.type
_entity.pdbx_description
1 polymer ?
#
loop_
_entity_poly.entity_id
_entity_poly.type
_entity_poly.pdbx_seq_one_letter_code
_entity_poly.pdbx_strand_id
1 'polypeptide(L)'
;MPRFRIISLCLVGYLLLVCHARGLKAEQLPPSEKLLPNTTQGFFAINSVERLSEHWDKTQIGHLMADPVMEPFTKDVRRQFEDRWSSVHDRLGLTLKDLQGVPGGDVGIGLIAPAPGKAALALVIDVTGNLDKANEMLENVTKTQLERGAKRLELNVEECPEKV
;
A
#
# COMPACT_ATOMS: atom_id res chain seq x y z
N MET A 1 12.25 62.25 -13.58
CA MET A 1 11.66 61.10 -14.31
C MET A 1 11.51 59.90 -13.36
N PRO A 2 10.39 59.76 -12.64
CA PRO A 2 10.20 58.75 -11.58
C PRO A 2 9.57 57.42 -12.06
N ARG A 3 9.35 57.26 -13.38
CA ARG A 3 8.58 56.16 -13.97
C ARG A 3 9.23 54.78 -13.83
N PHE A 4 10.55 54.69 -13.74
CA PHE A 4 11.26 53.41 -13.58
C PHE A 4 11.20 52.81 -12.16
N ARG A 5 11.05 53.65 -11.12
CA ARG A 5 10.99 53.18 -9.72
C ARG A 5 9.64 52.53 -9.36
N ILE A 6 8.57 52.96 -10.03
CA ILE A 6 7.21 52.46 -9.79
C ILE A 6 7.00 51.11 -10.49
N ILE A 7 7.54 50.94 -11.71
CA ILE A 7 7.46 49.68 -12.46
C ILE A 7 8.26 48.55 -11.78
N SER A 8 9.42 48.89 -11.21
CA SER A 8 10.26 47.93 -10.45
C SER A 8 9.58 47.46 -9.15
N LEU A 9 8.86 48.36 -8.44
CA LEU A 9 8.15 48.00 -7.22
C LEU A 9 6.96 47.06 -7.47
N CYS A 10 6.25 47.24 -8.61
CA CYS A 10 5.13 46.39 -9.00
C CYS A 10 5.57 44.99 -9.45
N LEU A 11 6.74 44.86 -10.09
CA LEU A 11 7.31 43.56 -10.50
C LEU A 11 7.77 42.70 -9.31
N VAL A 12 8.37 43.33 -8.29
CA VAL A 12 8.76 42.63 -7.04
C VAL A 12 7.53 42.23 -6.22
N GLY A 13 6.49 43.07 -6.20
CA GLY A 13 5.21 42.74 -5.56
C GLY A 13 4.48 41.57 -6.24
N TYR A 14 4.54 41.47 -7.56
CA TYR A 14 3.96 40.36 -8.32
C TYR A 14 4.73 39.04 -8.10
N LEU A 15 6.06 39.09 -8.03
CA LEU A 15 6.89 37.91 -7.76
C LEU A 15 6.67 37.35 -6.34
N LEU A 16 6.41 38.21 -5.34
CA LEU A 16 6.05 37.80 -3.98
C LEU A 16 4.61 37.25 -3.88
N LEU A 17 3.70 37.68 -4.76
CA LEU A 17 2.33 37.16 -4.82
C LEU A 17 2.26 35.75 -5.42
N VAL A 18 3.14 35.42 -6.39
CA VAL A 18 3.20 34.09 -7.03
C VAL A 18 3.79 33.02 -6.09
N CYS A 19 4.69 33.38 -5.18
CA CYS A 19 5.26 32.44 -4.20
C CYS A 19 4.29 32.01 -3.09
N HIS A 20 3.10 32.62 -2.97
CA HIS A 20 2.05 32.18 -2.04
C HIS A 20 1.12 31.11 -2.65
N ALA A 21 1.39 30.63 -3.87
CA ALA A 21 0.72 29.48 -4.46
C ALA A 21 1.18 28.20 -3.75
N ARG A 22 0.60 28.00 -2.55
CA ARG A 22 0.30 26.74 -1.87
C ARG A 22 1.14 25.56 -2.36
N GLY A 23 2.24 25.29 -1.64
CA GLY A 23 2.67 23.90 -1.52
C GLY A 23 1.50 23.12 -0.93
N LEU A 24 0.78 22.37 -1.76
CA LEU A 24 -0.02 21.26 -1.27
C LEU A 24 0.97 20.38 -0.52
N LYS A 25 0.91 20.39 0.82
CA LYS A 25 1.45 19.28 1.57
C LYS A 25 0.68 18.07 1.06
N ALA A 26 1.37 17.21 0.31
CA ALA A 26 0.91 15.86 0.11
C ALA A 26 0.70 15.30 1.52
N GLU A 27 -0.56 15.10 1.90
CA GLU A 27 -0.90 14.41 3.12
C GLU A 27 -0.39 12.99 2.93
N GLN A 28 0.81 12.73 3.43
CA GLN A 28 1.41 11.42 3.35
C GLN A 28 0.47 10.50 4.13
N LEU A 29 -0.16 9.55 3.41
CA LEU A 29 -0.95 8.53 4.08
C LEU A 29 -0.09 7.92 5.20
N PRO A 30 -0.67 7.72 6.41
CA PRO A 30 0.06 7.06 7.48
C PRO A 30 0.52 5.69 6.96
N PRO A 31 1.80 5.31 7.19
CA PRO A 31 2.29 3.99 6.81
C PRO A 31 1.39 2.91 7.38
N SER A 32 1.24 1.79 6.66
CA SER A 32 0.41 0.65 7.07
C SER A 32 0.69 0.14 8.49
N GLU A 33 1.92 0.29 8.99
CA GLU A 33 2.32 0.06 10.39
C GLU A 33 1.43 0.80 11.41
N LYS A 34 1.09 2.05 11.10
CA LYS A 34 0.26 2.88 11.98
C LYS A 34 -1.22 2.56 11.84
N LEU A 35 -1.65 1.78 10.86
CA LEU A 35 -3.05 1.40 10.68
C LEU A 35 -3.40 0.12 11.43
N LEU A 36 -2.40 -0.67 11.82
CA LEU A 36 -2.59 -1.91 12.55
C LEU A 36 -2.72 -1.69 14.07
N PRO A 37 -3.44 -2.59 14.77
CA PRO A 37 -3.62 -2.49 16.22
C PRO A 37 -2.32 -2.85 16.98
N ASN A 38 -2.22 -2.39 18.23
CA ASN A 38 -1.09 -2.71 19.12
C ASN A 38 -0.98 -4.22 19.46
N THR A 39 -1.99 -5.01 19.11
CA THR A 39 -2.00 -6.48 19.25
C THR A 39 -1.33 -7.21 18.07
N THR A 40 -0.72 -6.48 17.13
CA THR A 40 0.02 -7.04 16.00
C THR A 40 1.30 -7.73 16.49
N GLN A 41 1.44 -9.02 16.23
CA GLN A 41 2.58 -9.84 16.64
C GLN A 41 3.63 -9.98 15.53
N GLY A 42 3.23 -9.80 14.28
CA GLY A 42 4.13 -9.83 13.12
C GLY A 42 3.63 -8.89 12.05
N PHE A 43 4.55 -8.19 11.41
CA PHE A 43 4.24 -7.21 10.38
C PHE A 43 5.24 -7.27 9.24
N PHE A 44 4.75 -7.16 8.02
CA PHE A 44 5.54 -7.06 6.82
C PHE A 44 4.87 -6.06 5.87
N ALA A 45 5.61 -5.07 5.37
CA ALA A 45 5.08 -4.14 4.38
C ALA A 45 6.07 -3.82 3.26
N ILE A 46 5.49 -3.45 2.13
CA ILE A 46 6.17 -2.97 0.94
C ILE A 46 5.61 -1.58 0.64
N ASN A 47 6.37 -0.55 1.01
CA ASN A 47 5.98 0.86 0.85
C ASN A 47 5.84 1.30 -0.62
N SER A 48 6.59 0.67 -1.52
CA SER A 48 6.50 0.88 -2.97
C SER A 48 7.26 -0.23 -3.67
N VAL A 49 6.56 -1.00 -4.51
CA VAL A 49 7.16 -2.06 -5.33
C VAL A 49 8.17 -1.47 -6.31
N GLU A 50 7.87 -0.29 -6.88
CA GLU A 50 8.72 0.37 -7.86
C GLU A 50 10.05 0.82 -7.24
N ARG A 51 10.01 1.52 -6.10
CA ARG A 51 11.23 1.90 -5.38
C ARG A 51 11.98 0.69 -4.83
N LEU A 52 11.28 -0.37 -4.44
CA LEU A 52 11.93 -1.61 -4.01
C LEU A 52 12.71 -2.24 -5.18
N SER A 53 12.10 -2.35 -6.37
CA SER A 53 12.75 -2.87 -7.57
C SER A 53 13.98 -2.04 -7.94
N GLU A 54 13.84 -0.72 -8.01
CA GLU A 54 14.95 0.18 -8.35
C GLU A 54 16.14 0.06 -7.41
N HIS A 55 15.91 -0.11 -6.11
CA HIS A 55 16.99 -0.27 -5.13
C HIS A 55 17.52 -1.70 -5.13
N TRP A 56 16.67 -2.70 -5.32
CA TRP A 56 17.04 -4.10 -5.42
C TRP A 56 18.02 -4.33 -6.57
N ASP A 57 17.73 -3.76 -7.74
CA ASP A 57 18.56 -3.87 -8.94
C ASP A 57 19.93 -3.20 -8.80
N LYS A 58 20.10 -2.31 -7.81
CA LYS A 58 21.39 -1.68 -7.47
C LYS A 58 22.20 -2.53 -6.47
N THR A 59 21.61 -3.55 -5.86
CA THR A 59 22.33 -4.42 -4.93
C THR A 59 23.09 -5.52 -5.65
N GLN A 60 24.21 -5.95 -5.08
CA GLN A 60 24.96 -7.11 -5.61
C GLN A 60 24.12 -8.39 -5.60
N ILE A 61 23.20 -8.52 -4.64
CA ILE A 61 22.25 -9.64 -4.58
C ILE A 61 21.27 -9.57 -5.76
N GLY A 62 20.76 -8.39 -6.11
CA GLY A 62 19.89 -8.20 -7.27
C GLY A 62 20.56 -8.59 -8.57
N HIS A 63 21.81 -8.17 -8.78
CA HIS A 63 22.60 -8.58 -9.94
C HIS A 63 22.84 -10.09 -10.00
N LEU A 64 23.16 -10.71 -8.86
CA LEU A 64 23.34 -12.16 -8.78
C LEU A 64 22.03 -12.90 -9.12
N MET A 65 20.89 -12.46 -8.57
CA MET A 65 19.59 -13.08 -8.84
C MET A 65 19.12 -12.94 -10.29
N ALA A 66 19.60 -11.92 -11.01
CA ALA A 66 19.34 -11.69 -12.43
C ALA A 66 20.27 -12.50 -13.35
N ASP A 67 21.33 -13.11 -12.82
CA ASP A 67 22.24 -13.95 -13.59
C ASP A 67 21.50 -15.21 -14.11
N PRO A 68 21.61 -15.57 -15.40
CA PRO A 68 21.01 -16.79 -15.94
C PRO A 68 21.37 -18.07 -15.18
N VAL A 69 22.56 -18.15 -14.57
CA VAL A 69 23.00 -19.30 -13.77
C VAL A 69 22.16 -19.45 -12.49
N MET A 70 21.57 -18.36 -12.00
CA MET A 70 20.71 -18.35 -10.80
C MET A 70 19.24 -18.64 -11.11
N GLU A 71 18.85 -18.81 -12.38
CA GLU A 71 17.48 -19.14 -12.78
C GLU A 71 16.82 -20.29 -11.97
N PRO A 72 17.46 -21.45 -11.74
CA PRO A 72 16.85 -22.53 -10.96
C PRO A 72 16.56 -22.13 -9.51
N PHE A 73 17.44 -21.32 -8.91
CA PHE A 73 17.24 -20.81 -7.55
C PHE A 73 16.09 -19.80 -7.50
N THR A 74 16.06 -18.83 -8.43
CA THR A 74 14.99 -17.83 -8.52
C THR A 74 13.63 -18.48 -8.75
N LYS A 75 13.56 -19.54 -9.57
CA LYS A 75 12.34 -20.33 -9.76
C LYS A 75 11.88 -21.02 -8.48
N ASP A 76 12.78 -21.62 -7.71
CA ASP A 76 12.39 -22.28 -6.46
C ASP A 76 11.95 -21.28 -5.39
N VAL A 77 12.62 -20.12 -5.28
CA VAL A 77 12.17 -19.03 -4.39
C VAL A 77 10.76 -18.57 -4.76
N ARG A 78 10.48 -18.38 -6.06
CA ARG A 78 9.15 -18.03 -6.54
C ARG A 78 8.12 -19.09 -6.19
N ARG A 79 8.44 -20.37 -6.40
CA ARG A 79 7.58 -21.50 -6.04
C ARG A 79 7.27 -21.51 -4.54
N GLN A 80 8.27 -21.33 -3.68
CA GLN A 80 8.06 -21.26 -2.23
C GLN A 80 7.19 -20.08 -1.81
N PHE A 81 7.31 -18.94 -2.50
CA PHE A 81 6.45 -17.79 -2.26
C PHE A 81 5.00 -18.10 -2.67
N GLU A 82 4.78 -18.70 -3.85
CA GLU A 82 3.46 -19.14 -4.33
C GLU A 82 2.83 -20.16 -3.37
N ASP A 83 3.60 -21.13 -2.88
CA ASP A 83 3.16 -22.12 -1.88
C ASP A 83 2.71 -21.44 -0.58
N ARG A 84 3.46 -20.45 -0.07
CA ARG A 84 3.07 -19.70 1.12
C ARG A 84 1.84 -18.81 0.86
N TRP A 85 1.73 -18.22 -0.33
CA TRP A 85 0.60 -17.39 -0.71
C TRP A 85 -0.70 -18.19 -0.76
N SER A 86 -0.68 -19.46 -1.16
CA SER A 86 -1.86 -20.34 -1.12
C SER A 86 -2.47 -20.43 0.29
N SER A 87 -1.64 -20.48 1.34
CA SER A 87 -2.12 -20.49 2.72
C SER A 87 -2.79 -19.16 3.14
N VAL A 88 -2.40 -18.04 2.52
CA VAL A 88 -3.04 -16.73 2.71
C VAL A 88 -4.37 -16.69 1.96
N HIS A 89 -4.43 -17.24 0.75
CA HIS A 89 -5.66 -17.41 -0.03
C HIS A 89 -6.72 -18.22 0.74
N ASP A 90 -6.31 -19.30 1.41
CA ASP A 90 -7.22 -20.12 2.22
C ASP A 90 -7.83 -19.33 3.39
N ARG A 91 -7.06 -18.38 3.96
CA ARG A 91 -7.48 -17.60 5.12
C ARG A 91 -8.25 -16.33 4.78
N LEU A 92 -7.87 -15.62 3.71
CA LEU A 92 -8.46 -14.34 3.33
C LEU A 92 -9.43 -14.45 2.15
N GLY A 93 -9.42 -15.55 1.40
CA GLY A 93 -10.20 -15.71 0.18
C GLY A 93 -9.67 -14.89 -1.01
N LEU A 94 -8.50 -14.26 -0.88
CA LEU A 94 -7.89 -13.40 -1.89
C LEU A 94 -6.97 -14.20 -2.81
N THR A 95 -7.15 -14.12 -4.12
CA THR A 95 -6.16 -14.63 -5.09
C THR A 95 -5.15 -13.55 -5.46
N LEU A 96 -4.01 -13.95 -6.02
CA LEU A 96 -3.02 -13.00 -6.53
C LEU A 96 -3.58 -12.17 -7.70
N LYS A 97 -4.54 -12.71 -8.46
CA LYS A 97 -5.20 -12.02 -9.57
C LYS A 97 -6.10 -10.88 -9.05
N ASP A 98 -6.78 -11.09 -7.93
CA ASP A 98 -7.66 -10.08 -7.33
C ASP A 98 -6.89 -8.84 -6.86
N LEU A 99 -5.61 -9.00 -6.53
CA LEU A 99 -4.71 -7.91 -6.13
C LEU A 99 -4.00 -7.24 -7.31
N GLN A 100 -4.14 -7.76 -8.53
CA GLN A 100 -3.36 -7.27 -9.65
C GLN A 100 -3.83 -5.86 -10.07
N GLY A 101 -2.97 -4.87 -9.86
CA GLY A 101 -3.25 -3.47 -10.22
C GLY A 101 -4.24 -2.75 -9.28
N VAL A 102 -4.54 -3.35 -8.11
CA VAL A 102 -5.27 -2.69 -7.02
C VAL A 102 -4.33 -1.82 -6.17
N PRO A 103 -3.14 -2.30 -5.73
CA PRO A 103 -2.21 -1.46 -4.98
C PRO A 103 -1.73 -0.27 -5.80
N GLY A 104 -1.92 0.93 -5.26
CA GLY A 104 -1.34 2.19 -5.76
C GLY A 104 0.03 2.52 -5.14
N GLY A 105 0.42 1.82 -4.07
CA GLY A 105 1.64 2.12 -3.32
C GLY A 105 1.91 1.12 -2.21
N ASP A 106 1.62 1.53 -0.96
CA ASP A 106 1.92 0.76 0.25
C ASP A 106 1.02 -0.48 0.39
N VAL A 107 1.61 -1.62 0.70
CA VAL A 107 0.91 -2.87 1.03
C VAL A 107 1.51 -3.44 2.30
N GLY A 108 0.68 -3.60 3.34
CA GLY A 108 1.07 -4.15 4.63
C GLY A 108 0.26 -5.38 5.02
N ILE A 109 0.93 -6.41 5.54
CA ILE A 109 0.34 -7.62 6.09
C ILE A 109 0.69 -7.70 7.57
N GLY A 110 -0.33 -7.81 8.42
CA GLY A 110 -0.20 -7.92 9.86
C GLY A 110 -0.81 -9.21 10.40
N LEU A 111 -0.05 -9.97 11.20
CA LEU A 111 -0.60 -11.03 12.05
C LEU A 111 -1.07 -10.37 13.36
N ILE A 112 -2.38 -10.27 13.53
CA ILE A 112 -3.01 -9.64 14.69
C ILE A 112 -3.53 -10.70 15.66
N ALA A 113 -3.56 -10.34 16.95
CA ALA A 113 -4.20 -11.14 18.00
C ALA A 113 -5.45 -10.43 18.53
N PRO A 114 -6.66 -10.68 17.95
CA PRO A 114 -7.88 -9.98 18.38
C PRO A 114 -8.31 -10.34 19.81
N ALA A 115 -7.91 -11.53 20.28
CA ALA A 115 -8.15 -12.00 21.65
C ALA A 115 -7.04 -13.01 22.03
N PRO A 116 -6.82 -13.27 23.33
CA PRO A 116 -5.85 -14.27 23.77
C PRO A 116 -6.07 -15.63 23.10
N GLY A 117 -5.03 -16.19 22.50
CA GLY A 117 -5.07 -17.47 21.78
C GLY A 117 -5.75 -17.44 20.41
N LYS A 118 -6.21 -16.29 19.92
CA LYS A 118 -6.76 -16.12 18.57
C LYS A 118 -5.80 -15.31 17.70
N ALA A 119 -5.49 -15.83 16.51
CA ALA A 119 -4.68 -15.14 15.51
C ALA A 119 -5.53 -14.87 14.26
N ALA A 120 -5.42 -13.67 13.70
CA ALA A 120 -6.05 -13.26 12.46
C ALA A 120 -5.03 -12.54 11.57
N LEU A 121 -5.27 -12.55 10.26
CA LEU A 121 -4.43 -11.86 9.29
C LEU A 121 -5.16 -10.58 8.83
N ALA A 122 -4.47 -9.45 8.89
CA ALA A 122 -4.94 -8.17 8.37
C ALA A 122 -4.10 -7.80 7.15
N LEU A 123 -4.75 -7.42 6.05
CA LEU A 123 -4.12 -6.91 4.84
C LEU A 123 -4.57 -5.47 4.65
N VAL A 124 -3.61 -4.55 4.56
CA VAL A 124 -3.81 -3.12 4.35
C VAL A 124 -3.20 -2.77 3.00
N ILE A 125 -3.97 -2.17 2.11
CA ILE A 125 -3.55 -1.82 0.76
C ILE A 125 -3.89 -0.37 0.51
N ASP A 126 -2.91 0.42 0.09
CA ASP A 126 -3.14 1.74 -0.49
C ASP A 126 -3.77 1.59 -1.87
N VAL A 127 -4.93 2.19 -2.05
CA VAL A 127 -5.74 2.13 -3.28
C VAL A 127 -5.79 3.49 -4.00
N THR A 128 -4.89 4.41 -3.65
CA THR A 128 -4.79 5.74 -4.27
C THR A 128 -4.71 5.60 -5.80
N GLY A 129 -5.67 6.22 -6.51
CA GLY A 129 -5.77 6.15 -7.97
C GLY A 129 -6.41 4.87 -8.55
N ASN A 130 -6.76 3.89 -7.72
CA ASN A 130 -7.33 2.60 -8.14
C ASN A 130 -8.60 2.20 -7.34
N LEU A 131 -9.37 3.17 -6.84
CA LEU A 131 -10.57 2.92 -6.02
C LEU A 131 -11.60 2.01 -6.70
N ASP A 132 -11.85 2.20 -8.00
CA ASP A 132 -12.82 1.39 -8.74
C ASP A 132 -12.41 -0.10 -8.76
N LYS A 133 -11.12 -0.38 -8.97
CA LYS A 133 -10.57 -1.74 -8.93
C LYS A 133 -10.59 -2.34 -7.52
N ALA A 134 -10.38 -1.51 -6.50
CA ALA A 134 -10.47 -1.95 -5.11
C ALA A 134 -11.90 -2.37 -4.75
N ASN A 135 -12.91 -1.64 -5.23
CA ASN A 135 -14.31 -2.00 -5.06
C ASN A 135 -14.64 -3.31 -5.79
N GLU A 136 -14.20 -3.46 -7.04
CA GLU A 136 -14.37 -4.71 -7.80
C GLU A 136 -13.70 -5.90 -7.09
N MET A 137 -12.50 -5.71 -6.54
CA MET A 137 -11.82 -6.72 -5.73
C MET A 137 -12.66 -7.12 -4.51
N LEU A 138 -13.19 -6.15 -3.76
CA LEU A 138 -14.01 -6.42 -2.58
C LEU A 138 -15.30 -7.18 -2.93
N GLU A 139 -15.93 -6.85 -4.06
CA GLU A 139 -17.11 -7.57 -4.55
C GLU A 139 -16.80 -9.03 -4.90
N ASN A 140 -15.70 -9.27 -5.64
CA ASN A 140 -15.26 -10.61 -6.02
C ASN A 140 -14.90 -11.47 -4.81
N VAL A 141 -14.19 -10.89 -3.84
CA VAL A 141 -13.84 -11.56 -2.57
C VAL A 141 -15.09 -11.87 -1.77
N THR A 142 -16.02 -10.93 -1.66
CA THR A 142 -17.29 -11.13 -0.94
C THR A 142 -18.09 -12.27 -1.56
N LYS A 143 -18.21 -12.30 -2.89
CA LYS A 143 -18.87 -13.39 -3.61
C LYS A 143 -18.22 -14.74 -3.33
N THR A 144 -16.89 -14.81 -3.45
CA THR A 144 -16.12 -16.05 -3.22
C THR A 144 -16.28 -16.54 -1.77
N GLN A 145 -16.27 -15.64 -0.79
CA GLN A 145 -16.44 -15.99 0.62
C GLN A 145 -17.86 -16.46 0.93
N LEU A 146 -18.89 -15.85 0.31
CA LEU A 146 -20.28 -16.29 0.43
C LEU A 146 -20.49 -17.69 -0.17
N GLU A 147 -19.89 -17.98 -1.32
CA GLU A 147 -19.91 -19.32 -1.94
C GLU A 147 -19.25 -20.37 -1.03
N ARG A 148 -18.27 -19.97 -0.23
CA ARG A 148 -17.61 -20.80 0.81
C ARG A 148 -18.40 -20.91 2.12
N GLY A 149 -19.58 -20.29 2.21
CA GLY A 149 -20.46 -20.36 3.38
C GLY A 149 -20.18 -19.32 4.47
N ALA A 150 -19.40 -18.28 4.17
CA ALA A 150 -19.19 -17.17 5.10
C ALA A 150 -20.50 -16.36 5.32
N LYS A 151 -20.60 -15.69 6.46
CA LYS A 151 -21.70 -14.75 6.76
C LYS A 151 -21.20 -13.32 6.54
N ARG A 152 -21.92 -12.53 5.73
CA ARG A 152 -21.63 -11.10 5.54
C ARG A 152 -22.21 -10.29 6.70
N LEU A 153 -21.38 -9.42 7.27
CA LEU A 153 -21.79 -8.37 8.20
C LEU A 153 -21.24 -7.06 7.66
N GLU A 154 -22.10 -6.07 7.47
CA GLU A 154 -21.69 -4.71 7.14
C GLU A 154 -21.86 -3.83 8.37
N LEU A 155 -20.77 -3.16 8.75
CA LEU A 155 -20.76 -2.18 9.84
C LEU A 155 -20.36 -0.85 9.23
N ASN A 156 -21.25 0.14 9.31
CA ASN A 156 -20.92 1.49 8.91
C ASN A 156 -20.11 2.12 10.05
N VAL A 157 -18.80 2.28 9.85
CA VAL A 157 -17.92 2.90 10.85
C VAL A 157 -17.97 4.40 10.62
N GLU A 158 -18.93 5.06 11.27
CA GLU A 158 -18.92 6.53 11.36
C GLU A 158 -17.79 6.92 12.31
N GLU A 159 -16.70 7.42 11.72
CA GLU A 159 -15.45 7.88 12.34
C GLU A 159 -14.52 6.79 12.90
N CYS A 160 -13.26 6.83 12.42
CA CYS A 160 -12.15 6.09 12.99
C CYS A 160 -11.90 6.62 14.41
N PRO A 161 -12.10 5.83 15.48
CA PRO A 161 -11.88 6.31 16.83
C PRO A 161 -10.41 6.76 16.96
N GLU A 162 -10.22 7.97 17.48
CA GLU A 162 -8.91 8.50 17.81
C GLU A 162 -8.18 7.49 18.72
N LYS A 163 -6.97 7.09 18.31
CA LYS A 163 -6.17 6.09 19.02
C LYS A 163 -5.99 6.51 20.48
N VAL A 164 -6.51 5.71 21.41
CA VAL A 164 -6.21 5.78 22.85
C VAL A 164 -4.78 5.32 23.11
#